data_AF-A0A1A8RV79-F1
#
_entry.id   AF-A0A1A8RV79-F1
#
_cell.length_a   1.000
_cell.length_b   1.000
_cell.length_c   1.000
_cell.angle_alpha   90.00
_cell.angle_beta   90.00
_cell.angle_gamma   90.00
#
_symmetry.space_group_name_H-M   'P 1'
#
loop_
_entity.id
_entity.type
_entity.pdbx_description
1 polymer ?
#
loop_
_entity_poly.entity_id
_entity_poly.type
_entity_poly.pdbx_seq_one_letter_code
_entity_poly.pdbx_strand_id
1 'polypeptide(L)'
;AEVHLKFSSKLQSEVEKPFLTFRENFKKDMKRLEHHIADLRKQLVGRYAAVEKARKALADRQKELELKSQQMEVKLSSKIEEDMKKARRKSTQAGDDLMRCADLYNQSQSKWFEEMVTTSLELERLEVERVEMIRQHLCQYTTLRHETDMFNQSTIEPVDQLLHSVDPNKDRELWVRENKTGETRPVDIEI
;
A
#
# COMPACT_ATOMS: atom_id res chain seq x y z
N ALA A 1 -23.12 -25.10 19.24
CA ALA A 1 -21.74 -24.86 19.72
C ALA A 1 -20.69 -25.22 18.66
N GLU A 2 -20.65 -26.47 18.18
CA GLU A 2 -19.66 -26.92 17.19
C GLU A 2 -19.65 -26.10 15.88
N VAL A 3 -20.83 -25.75 15.35
CA VAL A 3 -20.97 -24.88 14.15
C VAL A 3 -20.20 -23.56 14.31
N HIS A 4 -20.41 -22.86 15.43
CA HIS A 4 -19.73 -21.59 15.70
C HIS A 4 -18.23 -21.74 15.98
N LEU A 5 -17.79 -22.87 16.55
CA LEU A 5 -16.37 -23.15 16.73
C LEU A 5 -15.66 -23.37 15.39
N LYS A 6 -16.29 -24.12 14.46
CA LYS A 6 -15.76 -24.28 13.10
C LYS A 6 -15.73 -22.95 12.36
N PHE A 7 -16.77 -22.13 12.51
CA PHE A 7 -16.80 -20.78 11.94
C PHE A 7 -15.64 -19.91 12.45
N SER A 8 -15.36 -19.88 13.76
CA SER A 8 -14.26 -19.07 14.29
C SER A 8 -12.89 -19.55 13.79
N SER A 9 -12.68 -20.86 13.66
CA SER A 9 -11.46 -21.40 13.05
C SER A 9 -11.30 -20.95 11.59
N LYS A 10 -12.38 -21.03 10.78
CA LYS A 10 -12.36 -20.55 9.39
C LYS A 10 -12.11 -19.03 9.31
N LEU A 11 -12.74 -18.23 10.17
CA LEU A 11 -12.48 -16.80 10.24
C LEU A 11 -11.01 -16.49 10.47
N GLN A 12 -10.38 -17.19 11.43
CA GLN A 12 -8.97 -17.00 11.74
C GLN A 12 -8.08 -17.34 10.53
N SER A 13 -8.31 -18.49 9.90
CA SER A 13 -7.43 -18.98 8.82
C SER A 13 -7.67 -18.31 7.48
N GLU A 14 -8.93 -18.00 7.14
CA GLU A 14 -9.34 -17.56 5.81
C GLU A 14 -9.59 -16.05 5.72
N VAL A 15 -9.69 -15.34 6.85
CA VAL A 15 -9.92 -13.89 6.86
C VAL A 15 -8.83 -13.16 7.65
N GLU A 16 -8.68 -13.47 8.94
CA GLU A 16 -7.74 -12.75 9.82
C GLU A 16 -6.28 -12.91 9.39
N LYS A 17 -5.83 -14.16 9.22
CA LYS A 17 -4.44 -14.44 8.86
C LYS A 17 -4.03 -13.79 7.53
N PRO A 18 -4.79 -13.90 6.42
CA PRO A 18 -4.46 -13.20 5.18
C PRO A 18 -4.30 -11.68 5.36
N PHE A 19 -5.16 -11.03 6.17
CA PHE A 19 -5.02 -9.61 6.46
C PHE A 19 -3.72 -9.27 7.21
N LEU A 20 -3.34 -10.09 8.18
CA LEU A 20 -2.14 -9.87 8.98
C LEU A 20 -0.85 -10.11 8.19
N THR A 21 -0.83 -11.14 7.34
CA THR A 21 0.37 -11.53 6.58
C THR A 21 0.50 -10.83 5.22
N PHE A 22 -0.52 -10.06 4.81
CA PHE A 22 -0.46 -9.34 3.54
C PHE A 22 0.64 -8.28 3.58
N ARG A 23 1.69 -8.52 2.79
CA ARG A 23 2.85 -7.62 2.62
C ARG A 23 3.53 -7.26 3.95
N GLU A 24 3.93 -8.25 4.73
CA GLU A 24 4.62 -8.04 6.03
C GLU A 24 5.83 -7.08 5.95
N ASN A 25 6.54 -7.07 4.83
CA ASN A 25 7.71 -6.20 4.61
C ASN A 25 7.38 -4.80 4.07
N PHE A 26 6.11 -4.46 3.88
CA PHE A 26 5.67 -3.24 3.19
C PHE A 26 6.29 -1.97 3.75
N LYS A 27 6.36 -1.83 5.09
CA LYS A 27 6.97 -0.65 5.74
C LYS A 27 8.44 -0.48 5.35
N LYS A 28 9.19 -1.57 5.22
CA LYS A 28 10.61 -1.54 4.85
C LYS A 28 10.74 -1.17 3.37
N ASP A 29 9.91 -1.75 2.51
CA ASP A 29 9.92 -1.45 1.08
C ASP A 29 9.54 0.01 0.79
N MET A 30 8.53 0.55 1.49
CA MET A 30 8.14 1.97 1.37
C MET A 30 9.28 2.92 1.78
N LYS A 31 9.98 2.64 2.89
CA LYS A 31 11.15 3.42 3.29
C LYS A 31 12.27 3.39 2.25
N ARG A 32 12.49 2.23 1.60
CA ARG A 32 13.49 2.11 0.53
C ARG A 32 13.11 2.97 -0.67
N LEU A 33 11.83 2.95 -1.08
CA LEU A 33 11.34 3.78 -2.19
C LEU A 33 11.44 5.28 -1.86
N GLU A 34 11.03 5.68 -0.66
CA GLU A 34 11.14 7.05 -0.18
C GLU A 34 12.59 7.54 -0.24
N HIS A 35 13.52 6.76 0.29
CA HIS A 35 14.94 7.10 0.27
C HIS A 35 15.49 7.23 -1.15
N HIS A 36 15.12 6.31 -2.04
CA HIS A 36 15.56 6.33 -3.43
C HIS A 36 15.15 7.62 -4.15
N ILE A 37 13.87 8.01 -4.04
CA ILE A 37 13.36 9.24 -4.65
C ILE A 37 13.98 10.50 -4.00
N ALA A 38 14.15 10.49 -2.68
CA ALA A 38 14.79 11.58 -1.95
C ALA A 38 16.25 11.80 -2.41
N ASP A 39 17.00 10.73 -2.66
CA ASP A 39 18.38 10.79 -3.15
C ASP A 39 18.46 11.37 -4.56
N LEU A 40 17.56 10.97 -5.47
CA LEU A 40 17.48 11.57 -6.81
C LEU A 40 17.15 13.07 -6.72
N ARG A 41 16.23 13.45 -5.83
CA ARG A 41 15.89 14.86 -5.60
C ARG A 41 17.09 15.66 -5.07
N LYS A 42 17.86 15.08 -4.14
CA LYS A 42 19.08 15.70 -3.60
C LYS A 42 20.14 15.89 -4.69
N GLN A 43 20.32 14.92 -5.57
CA GLN A 43 21.22 15.04 -6.73
C GLN A 43 20.77 16.19 -7.65
N LEU A 44 19.48 16.28 -7.95
CA LEU A 44 18.92 17.35 -8.77
C LEU A 44 19.14 18.74 -8.17
N VAL A 45 18.95 18.91 -6.86
CA VAL A 45 19.26 20.16 -6.14
C VAL A 45 20.74 20.51 -6.25
N GLY A 46 21.63 19.52 -6.13
CA GLY A 46 23.07 19.72 -6.33
C GLY A 46 23.42 20.18 -7.75
N ARG A 47 22.78 19.59 -8.78
CA ARG A 47 22.96 20.03 -10.17
C ARG A 47 22.45 21.44 -10.40
N TYR A 48 21.29 21.79 -9.82
CA TYR A 48 20.74 23.14 -9.92
C TYR A 48 21.70 24.19 -9.33
N ALA A 49 22.26 23.93 -8.14
CA ALA A 49 23.25 24.81 -7.54
C ALA A 49 24.50 25.00 -8.41
N ALA A 50 24.95 23.94 -9.11
CA ALA A 50 26.08 24.02 -10.03
C ALA A 50 25.76 24.89 -11.26
N VAL A 51 24.55 24.78 -11.82
CA VAL A 51 24.07 25.64 -12.91
C VAL A 51 24.07 27.11 -12.48
N GLU A 52 23.52 27.43 -11.31
CA GLU A 52 23.47 28.80 -10.82
C GLU A 52 24.86 29.39 -10.56
N LYS A 53 25.78 28.57 -10.05
CA LYS A 53 27.20 28.96 -9.91
C LYS A 53 27.85 29.24 -11.26
N ALA A 54 27.64 28.39 -12.26
CA ALA A 54 28.18 28.57 -13.61
C ALA A 54 27.58 29.81 -14.31
N ARG A 55 26.27 30.05 -14.12
CA ARG A 55 25.55 31.23 -14.62
C ARG A 55 26.16 32.52 -14.06
N LYS A 56 26.39 32.56 -12.75
CA LYS A 56 27.05 33.69 -12.08
C LYS A 56 28.48 33.91 -12.62
N ALA A 57 29.25 32.83 -12.74
CA ALA A 57 30.61 32.91 -13.26
C ALA A 57 30.67 33.44 -14.70
N LEU A 58 29.75 33.00 -15.57
CA LEU A 58 29.62 33.52 -16.92
C LEU A 58 29.29 35.03 -16.92
N ALA A 59 28.31 35.45 -16.12
CA ALA A 59 27.95 36.86 -16.01
C ALA A 59 29.12 37.73 -15.54
N ASP A 60 29.91 37.26 -14.55
CA ASP A 60 31.09 37.97 -14.08
C ASP A 60 32.18 38.06 -15.18
N ARG A 61 32.35 37.01 -16.01
CA ARG A 61 33.32 37.01 -17.12
C ARG A 61 32.87 37.86 -18.31
N GLN A 62 31.57 37.94 -18.56
CA GLN A 62 31.01 38.83 -19.58
C GLN A 62 31.25 40.31 -19.20
N LYS A 63 31.06 40.67 -17.92
CA LYS A 63 31.40 42.01 -17.41
C LYS A 63 32.89 42.33 -17.55
N GLU A 64 33.77 41.38 -17.21
CA GLU A 64 35.23 41.55 -17.38
C GLU A 64 35.59 41.78 -18.85
N LEU A 65 34.98 41.03 -19.77
CA LEU A 65 35.18 41.18 -21.21
C LEU A 65 34.70 42.54 -21.73
N GLU A 66 33.54 43.01 -21.28
CA GLU A 66 32.98 44.31 -21.66
C GLU A 66 33.88 45.46 -21.19
N LEU A 67 34.39 45.41 -19.95
CA LEU A 67 35.36 46.38 -19.44
C LEU A 67 36.66 46.41 -20.26
N LYS A 68 37.16 45.24 -20.68
CA LYS A 68 38.36 45.16 -21.54
C LYS A 68 38.08 45.69 -22.95
N SER A 69 36.87 45.52 -23.47
CA SER A 69 36.44 46.11 -24.74
C SER A 69 36.46 47.64 -24.66
N GLN A 70 35.87 48.22 -23.61
CA GLN A 70 35.87 49.67 -23.38
C GLN A 70 37.29 50.24 -23.22
N GLN A 71 38.18 49.55 -22.52
CA GLN A 71 39.60 49.97 -22.40
C GLN A 71 40.31 50.03 -23.75
N MET A 72 39.98 49.10 -24.66
CA MET A 72 40.56 49.06 -26.00
C MET A 72 40.10 50.22 -26.88
N GLU A 73 38.84 50.65 -26.76
CA GLU A 73 38.30 51.81 -27.46
C GLU A 73 38.98 53.11 -27.03
N VAL A 74 39.34 53.23 -25.75
CA VAL A 74 40.02 54.41 -25.21
C VAL A 74 41.51 54.44 -25.58
N LYS A 75 42.19 53.28 -25.61
CA LYS A 75 43.62 53.20 -25.90
C LYS A 75 44.01 51.87 -26.54
N LEU A 76 44.54 51.95 -27.76
CA LEU A 76 45.14 50.82 -28.46
C LEU A 76 46.57 50.54 -27.94
N SER A 77 46.79 49.31 -27.47
CA SER A 77 48.10 48.80 -27.03
C SER A 77 48.12 47.27 -27.16
N SER A 78 49.27 46.70 -27.54
CA SER A 78 49.47 45.25 -27.65
C SER A 78 49.09 44.50 -26.36
N LYS A 79 49.36 45.08 -25.19
CA LYS A 79 48.98 44.50 -23.89
C LYS A 79 47.47 44.42 -23.70
N ILE A 80 46.73 45.44 -24.16
CA ILE A 80 45.27 45.48 -24.05
C ILE A 80 44.62 44.48 -25.01
N GLU A 81 45.20 44.29 -26.21
CA GLU A 81 44.80 43.24 -27.15
C GLU A 81 44.95 41.82 -26.56
N GLU A 82 46.09 41.53 -25.92
CA GLU A 82 46.30 40.23 -25.28
C GLU A 82 45.34 39.99 -24.12
N ASP A 83 45.14 40.99 -23.26
CA ASP A 83 44.16 40.95 -22.17
C ASP A 83 42.74 40.70 -22.69
N MET A 84 42.35 41.34 -23.79
CA MET A 84 41.03 41.17 -24.42
C MET A 84 40.88 39.76 -25.00
N LYS A 85 41.89 39.24 -25.71
CA LYS A 85 41.90 37.84 -26.16
C LYS A 85 41.77 36.86 -24.99
N LYS A 86 42.45 37.11 -23.88
CA LYS A 86 42.38 36.29 -22.67
C LYS A 86 41.00 36.35 -22.00
N ALA A 87 40.42 37.53 -21.87
CA ALA A 87 39.07 37.71 -21.33
C ALA A 87 38.02 37.00 -22.19
N ARG A 88 38.14 37.09 -23.52
CA ARG A 88 37.26 36.39 -24.46
C ARG A 88 37.34 34.87 -24.29
N ARG A 89 38.54 34.30 -24.25
CA ARG A 89 38.74 32.85 -24.00
C ARG A 89 38.11 32.40 -22.68
N LYS A 90 38.30 33.17 -21.60
CA LYS A 90 37.68 32.86 -20.30
C LYS A 90 36.16 32.94 -20.32
N SER A 91 35.59 33.91 -21.05
CA SER A 91 34.14 34.03 -21.20
C SER A 91 33.56 32.87 -22.00
N THR A 92 34.22 32.45 -23.08
CA THR A 92 33.81 31.26 -23.86
C THR A 92 33.86 30.01 -23.00
N GLN A 93 34.96 29.79 -22.26
CA GLN A 93 35.09 28.65 -21.36
C GLN A 93 33.99 28.61 -20.28
N ALA A 94 33.63 29.77 -19.71
CA ALA A 94 32.53 29.86 -18.74
C ALA A 94 31.16 29.54 -19.38
N GLY A 95 30.99 29.83 -20.66
CA GLY A 95 29.81 29.44 -21.44
C GLY A 95 29.74 27.93 -21.64
N ASP A 96 30.85 27.31 -22.03
CA ASP A 96 30.95 25.85 -22.19
C ASP A 96 30.70 25.13 -20.85
N ASP A 97 31.21 25.68 -19.74
CA ASP A 97 30.94 25.18 -18.39
C ASP A 97 29.47 25.27 -18.00
N LEU A 98 28.80 26.39 -18.32
CA LEU A 98 27.36 26.54 -18.09
C LEU A 98 26.55 25.54 -18.91
N MET A 99 26.91 25.35 -20.19
CA MET A 99 26.25 24.36 -21.06
C MET A 99 26.36 22.96 -20.48
N ARG A 100 27.58 22.54 -20.10
CA ARG A 100 27.82 21.26 -19.44
C ARG A 100 27.04 21.10 -18.13
N CYS A 101 26.97 22.15 -17.30
CA CYS A 101 26.19 22.11 -16.07
C CYS A 101 24.68 21.96 -16.34
N ALA A 102 24.15 22.65 -17.36
CA ALA A 102 22.75 22.56 -17.76
C ALA A 102 22.41 21.16 -18.29
N ASP A 103 23.28 20.56 -19.11
CA ASP A 103 23.08 19.20 -19.62
C ASP A 103 23.00 18.17 -18.49
N LEU A 104 23.92 18.25 -17.52
CA LEU A 104 23.93 17.36 -16.35
C LEU A 104 22.70 17.56 -15.45
N TYR A 105 22.20 18.79 -15.35
CA TYR A 105 20.93 19.07 -14.67
C TYR A 105 19.76 18.41 -15.39
N ASN A 106 19.63 18.60 -16.70
CA ASN A 106 18.54 18.03 -17.51
C ASN A 106 18.57 16.49 -17.49
N GLN A 107 19.75 15.88 -17.55
CA GLN A 107 19.91 14.42 -17.41
C GLN A 107 19.42 13.93 -16.03
N SER A 108 19.83 14.63 -14.97
CA SER A 108 19.43 14.26 -13.60
C SER A 108 17.93 14.49 -13.37
N GLN A 109 17.35 15.53 -13.99
CA GLN A 109 15.93 15.81 -13.95
C GLN A 109 15.12 14.74 -14.68
N SER A 110 15.56 14.34 -15.88
CA SER A 110 14.88 13.32 -16.68
C SER A 110 14.88 11.98 -15.95
N LYS A 111 16.02 11.60 -15.36
CA LYS A 111 16.10 10.40 -14.51
C LYS A 111 15.14 10.46 -13.32
N TRP A 112 15.14 11.58 -12.58
CA TRP A 112 14.21 11.76 -11.46
C TRP A 112 12.74 11.69 -11.91
N PHE A 113 12.42 12.26 -13.07
CA PHE A 113 11.08 12.24 -13.63
C PHE A 113 10.62 10.82 -13.97
N GLU A 114 11.41 10.05 -14.73
CA GLU A 114 11.07 8.68 -15.12
C GLU A 114 10.88 7.76 -13.90
N GLU A 115 11.77 7.86 -12.91
CA GLU A 115 11.68 7.11 -11.66
C GLU A 115 10.46 7.52 -10.82
N MET A 116 10.13 8.82 -10.80
CA MET A 116 8.94 9.33 -10.11
C MET A 116 7.65 8.81 -10.75
N VAL A 117 7.55 8.85 -12.08
CA VAL A 117 6.40 8.33 -12.82
C VAL A 117 6.24 6.84 -12.57
N THR A 118 7.30 6.07 -12.74
CA THR A 118 7.27 4.61 -12.55
C THR A 118 6.91 4.24 -11.11
N THR A 119 7.53 4.89 -10.13
CA THR A 119 7.22 4.64 -8.71
C THR A 119 5.78 5.02 -8.36
N SER A 120 5.25 6.10 -8.92
CA SER A 120 3.86 6.52 -8.68
C SER A 120 2.85 5.53 -9.26
N LEU A 121 3.07 5.04 -10.48
CA LEU A 121 2.23 4.02 -11.10
C LEU A 121 2.30 2.70 -10.34
N GLU A 122 3.47 2.34 -9.82
CA GLU A 122 3.59 1.17 -8.95
C GLU A 122 2.77 1.36 -7.68
N LEU A 123 2.89 2.50 -6.98
CA LEU A 123 2.09 2.78 -5.78
C LEU A 123 0.59 2.75 -6.05
N GLU A 124 0.15 3.26 -7.20
CA GLU A 124 -1.25 3.16 -7.64
C GLU A 124 -1.69 1.70 -7.77
N ARG A 125 -0.88 0.88 -8.46
CA ARG A 125 -1.12 -0.57 -8.59
C ARG A 125 -1.19 -1.26 -7.22
N LEU A 126 -0.28 -0.91 -6.30
CA LEU A 126 -0.26 -1.47 -4.95
C LEU A 126 -1.51 -1.13 -4.15
N GLU A 127 -2.04 0.09 -4.31
CA GLU A 127 -3.26 0.51 -3.63
C GLU A 127 -4.49 -0.20 -4.20
N VAL A 128 -4.57 -0.36 -5.52
CA VAL A 128 -5.63 -1.15 -6.17
C VAL A 128 -5.60 -2.59 -5.67
N GLU A 129 -4.43 -3.23 -5.63
CA GLU A 129 -4.25 -4.59 -5.13
C GLU A 129 -4.67 -4.71 -3.65
N ARG A 130 -4.33 -3.72 -2.81
CA ARG A 130 -4.72 -3.69 -1.40
C ARG A 130 -6.23 -3.64 -1.24
N VAL A 131 -6.90 -2.74 -1.98
CA VAL A 131 -8.36 -2.61 -1.94
C VAL A 131 -9.04 -3.88 -2.41
N GLU A 132 -8.54 -4.49 -3.49
CA GLU A 132 -9.10 -5.72 -4.03
C GLU A 132 -8.91 -6.92 -3.09
N MET A 133 -7.75 -7.03 -2.45
CA MET A 133 -7.50 -8.04 -1.41
C MET A 133 -8.47 -7.87 -0.24
N ILE A 134 -8.69 -6.62 0.23
CA ILE A 134 -9.67 -6.33 1.29
C ILE A 134 -11.07 -6.74 0.87
N ARG A 135 -11.49 -6.33 -0.33
CA ARG A 135 -12.79 -6.67 -0.88
C ARG A 135 -13.00 -8.19 -0.94
N GLN A 136 -12.01 -8.93 -1.45
CA GLN A 136 -12.04 -10.38 -1.54
C GLN A 136 -12.24 -11.05 -0.18
N HIS A 137 -11.48 -10.66 0.85
CA HIS A 137 -11.55 -11.30 2.16
C HIS A 137 -12.79 -10.86 2.97
N LEU A 138 -13.32 -9.66 2.71
CA LEU A 138 -14.64 -9.26 3.24
C LEU A 138 -15.78 -10.03 2.56
N CYS A 139 -15.69 -10.31 1.26
CA CYS A 139 -16.61 -11.23 0.60
C CYS A 139 -16.52 -12.62 1.22
N GLN A 140 -15.31 -13.14 1.45
CA GLN A 140 -15.12 -14.42 2.14
C GLN A 140 -15.77 -14.43 3.53
N TYR A 141 -15.58 -13.36 4.31
CA TYR A 141 -16.26 -13.19 5.59
C TYR A 141 -17.79 -13.29 5.46
N THR A 142 -18.39 -12.59 4.50
CA THR A 142 -19.84 -12.62 4.31
C THR A 142 -20.34 -14.00 3.87
N THR A 143 -19.59 -14.71 3.03
CA THR A 143 -19.88 -16.09 2.64
C THR A 143 -19.86 -17.02 3.84
N LEU A 144 -18.78 -16.98 4.64
CA LEU A 144 -18.65 -17.80 5.85
C LEU A 144 -19.77 -17.52 6.85
N ARG A 145 -20.18 -16.25 6.99
CA ARG A 145 -21.32 -15.85 7.83
C ARG A 145 -22.61 -16.50 7.34
N HIS A 146 -22.90 -16.38 6.05
CA HIS A 146 -24.12 -16.95 5.46
C HIS A 146 -24.17 -18.47 5.60
N GLU A 147 -23.09 -19.17 5.26
CA GLU A 147 -23.00 -20.62 5.41
C GLU A 147 -23.17 -21.07 6.88
N THR A 148 -22.57 -20.34 7.81
CA THR A 148 -22.67 -20.65 9.25
C THR A 148 -24.10 -20.50 9.76
N ASP A 149 -24.81 -19.44 9.34
CA ASP A 149 -26.21 -19.23 9.72
C ASP A 149 -27.10 -20.36 9.16
N MET A 150 -26.86 -20.80 7.92
CA MET A 150 -27.54 -21.95 7.31
C MET A 150 -27.28 -23.25 8.09
N PHE A 151 -26.03 -23.56 8.43
CA PHE A 151 -25.70 -24.74 9.23
C PHE A 151 -26.26 -24.69 10.64
N ASN A 152 -26.31 -23.50 11.26
CA ASN A 152 -26.88 -23.35 12.58
C ASN A 152 -28.39 -23.56 12.55
N GLN A 153 -29.07 -23.04 11.52
CA GLN A 153 -30.50 -23.28 11.32
C GLN A 153 -30.82 -24.78 11.15
N SER A 154 -30.02 -25.54 10.39
CA SER A 154 -30.27 -26.98 10.20
C SER A 154 -30.10 -27.81 11.46
N THR A 155 -29.48 -27.28 12.53
CA THR A 155 -29.31 -28.03 13.79
C THR A 155 -30.62 -28.30 14.53
N ILE A 156 -31.71 -27.60 14.20
CA ILE A 156 -33.03 -27.83 14.82
C ILE A 156 -33.80 -28.99 14.18
N GLU A 157 -33.48 -29.36 12.93
CA GLU A 157 -34.24 -30.37 12.18
C GLU A 157 -34.36 -31.72 12.91
N PRO A 158 -33.31 -32.25 13.58
CA PRO A 158 -33.44 -33.50 14.33
C PRO A 158 -34.35 -33.35 15.57
N VAL A 159 -34.38 -32.17 16.19
CA VAL A 159 -35.28 -31.89 17.31
C VAL A 159 -36.73 -31.89 16.83
N ASP A 160 -37.00 -31.22 15.70
CA ASP A 160 -38.32 -31.22 15.09
C ASP A 160 -38.77 -32.65 14.74
N GLN A 161 -37.89 -33.48 14.18
CA GLN A 161 -38.20 -34.88 13.90
C GLN A 161 -38.57 -35.66 15.17
N LEU A 162 -37.86 -35.46 16.28
CA LEU A 162 -38.19 -36.09 17.56
C LEU A 162 -39.52 -35.58 18.12
N LEU A 163 -39.81 -34.29 18.00
CA LEU A 163 -41.08 -33.70 18.43
C LEU A 163 -42.27 -34.32 17.68
N HIS A 164 -42.13 -34.59 16.37
CA HIS A 164 -43.16 -35.28 15.59
C HIS A 164 -43.35 -36.74 16.01
N SER A 165 -42.38 -37.35 16.70
CA SER A 165 -42.47 -38.73 17.20
C SER A 165 -43.09 -38.86 18.59
N VAL A 166 -43.38 -37.74 19.27
CA VAL A 166 -43.96 -37.72 20.62
C VAL A 166 -45.39 -38.24 20.58
N ASP A 167 -45.67 -39.30 21.35
CA ASP A 167 -46.99 -39.90 21.50
C ASP A 167 -47.35 -40.01 22.99
N PRO A 168 -48.22 -39.13 23.51
CA PRO A 168 -48.60 -39.15 24.93
C PRO A 168 -49.21 -40.47 25.40
N ASN A 169 -49.82 -41.26 24.50
CA ASN A 169 -50.40 -42.55 24.89
C ASN A 169 -49.34 -43.62 25.10
N LYS A 170 -48.31 -43.65 24.24
CA LYS A 170 -47.16 -44.56 24.41
C LYS A 170 -46.38 -44.24 25.67
N ASP A 171 -46.14 -42.96 25.93
CA ASP A 171 -45.44 -42.51 27.14
C ASP A 171 -46.25 -42.86 28.41
N ARG A 172 -47.57 -42.65 28.39
CA ARG A 172 -48.46 -43.06 29.48
C ARG A 172 -48.42 -44.57 29.70
N GLU A 173 -48.47 -45.35 28.62
CA GLU A 173 -48.41 -46.82 28.69
C GLU A 173 -47.10 -47.29 29.30
N LEU A 174 -45.97 -46.73 28.85
CA LEU A 174 -44.64 -47.05 29.37
C LEU A 174 -44.54 -46.73 30.87
N TRP A 175 -45.01 -45.56 31.27
CA TRP A 175 -44.99 -45.14 32.68
C TRP A 175 -45.87 -46.03 33.57
N VAL A 176 -47.12 -46.30 33.17
CA VAL A 176 -48.04 -47.15 33.95
C VAL A 176 -47.50 -48.58 34.04
N ARG A 177 -46.90 -49.10 32.97
CA ARG A 177 -46.30 -50.44 32.96
C ARG A 177 -45.20 -50.58 34.02
N GLU A 178 -44.37 -49.55 34.17
CA GLU A 178 -43.27 -49.53 35.15
C GLU A 178 -43.74 -49.23 36.59
N ASN A 179 -44.83 -48.46 36.75
CA ASN A 179 -45.22 -47.88 38.04
C ASN A 179 -46.60 -48.32 38.57
N LYS A 180 -47.29 -49.28 37.93
CA LYS A 180 -48.59 -49.76 38.40
C LYS A 180 -48.49 -50.38 39.81
N THR A 181 -49.49 -50.09 40.66
CA THR A 181 -49.59 -50.63 42.03
C THR A 181 -50.50 -51.85 42.12
N GLY A 182 -51.17 -52.23 41.02
CA GLY A 182 -52.08 -53.37 40.94
C GLY A 182 -53.01 -53.21 39.74
N GLU A 183 -53.57 -54.33 39.27
CA GLU A 183 -54.51 -54.35 38.12
C GLU A 183 -55.92 -54.82 38.54
N THR A 184 -56.02 -55.43 39.72
CA THR A 184 -57.28 -55.95 40.26
C THR A 184 -58.11 -54.82 40.82
N ARG A 185 -59.35 -54.68 40.32
CA ARG A 185 -60.33 -53.75 40.89
C ARG A 185 -60.96 -54.34 42.16
N PRO A 186 -61.27 -53.53 43.19
CA PRO A 186 -61.99 -54.00 44.37
C PRO A 186 -63.36 -54.60 44.03
N VAL A 187 -63.83 -55.52 44.86
CA VAL A 187 -65.17 -56.14 44.78
C VAL A 187 -65.88 -56.03 46.13
N ASP A 188 -67.20 -55.99 46.09
CA ASP A 188 -68.04 -55.99 47.29
C ASP A 188 -68.01 -57.36 47.99
N ILE A 189 -68.14 -57.36 49.31
CA ILE A 189 -68.23 -58.58 50.11
C ILE A 189 -69.70 -59.00 50.20
N GLU A 190 -70.00 -60.27 49.90
CA GLU A 190 -71.34 -60.84 50.11
C GLU A 190 -71.62 -60.97 51.62
N ILE A 191 -72.77 -60.44 52.06
CA ILE A 191 -73.29 -60.51 53.45
C ILE A 191 -74.36 -61.58 53.54
#